data_AF-F4GAC9-F1
#
_entry.id   AF-F4GAC9-F1
#
_cell.length_a   1.000
_cell.length_b   1.000
_cell.length_c   1.000
_cell.angle_alpha   90.00
_cell.angle_beta   90.00
_cell.angle_gamma   90.00
#
_symmetry.space_group_name_H-M   'P 1'
#
loop_
_entity.id
_entity.type
_entity.pdbx_description
1 polymer ?
#
loop_
_entity_poly.entity_id
_entity_poly.type
_entity_poly.pdbx_seq_one_letter_code
_entity_poly.pdbx_strand_id
1 'polypeptide(L)'
;MSRSRVRSSLLVPLCIVAVAWMGEAMAGTSECYAIKDANKRAYCLAQVKRDPGNCYRIKDGDNRNQCLAEIKGSRDRCYAIKDQDSRKACLARTR
;
A
#
# COMPACT_ATOMS: atom_id res chain seq x y z
N MET A 1 -18.49 -46.87 30.24
CA MET A 1 -18.57 -45.85 29.16
C MET A 1 -18.03 -44.52 29.69
N SER A 2 -17.51 -43.66 28.79
CA SER A 2 -17.13 -42.25 29.02
C SER A 2 -15.63 -41.94 29.28
N ARG A 3 -14.75 -42.37 28.36
CA ARG A 3 -13.43 -41.75 28.11
C ARG A 3 -13.39 -41.19 26.69
N SER A 4 -13.98 -40.02 26.45
CA SER A 4 -13.85 -39.40 25.11
C SER A 4 -14.19 -37.92 25.00
N ARG A 5 -14.52 -37.18 26.07
CA ARG A 5 -14.98 -35.79 25.94
C ARG A 5 -13.91 -34.69 26.08
N VAL A 6 -12.68 -35.01 26.50
CA VAL A 6 -11.67 -33.98 26.82
C VAL A 6 -10.68 -33.70 25.67
N ARG A 7 -10.60 -34.59 24.66
CA ARG A 7 -9.63 -34.44 23.55
C ARG A 7 -10.12 -33.53 22.41
N SER A 8 -11.43 -33.29 22.33
CA SER A 8 -12.05 -32.50 21.25
C SER A 8 -12.13 -30.99 21.56
N SER A 9 -11.94 -30.60 22.83
CA SER A 9 -12.19 -29.23 23.31
C SER A 9 -10.99 -28.28 23.14
N LEU A 10 -9.80 -28.80 22.85
CA LEU A 10 -8.56 -28.01 22.71
C LEU A 10 -8.32 -27.51 21.28
N LEU A 11 -9.01 -28.06 20.27
CA LEU A 11 -8.87 -27.65 18.87
C LEU A 11 -9.67 -26.37 18.54
N VAL A 12 -10.77 -26.15 19.25
CA VAL A 12 -11.68 -25.01 19.03
C VAL A 12 -11.05 -23.65 19.39
N PRO A 13 -10.39 -23.45 20.56
CA PRO A 13 -9.79 -22.16 20.87
C PRO A 13 -8.59 -21.82 19.97
N LEU A 14 -7.88 -22.83 19.45
CA LEU A 14 -6.72 -22.65 18.58
C LEU A 14 -7.12 -22.11 17.19
N CYS A 15 -8.29 -22.52 16.68
CA CYS A 15 -8.86 -21.97 15.45
C CYS A 15 -9.35 -20.52 15.60
N ILE A 16 -9.87 -20.15 16.78
CA ILE A 16 -10.38 -18.79 17.03
C ILE A 16 -9.25 -17.76 17.03
N VAL A 17 -8.07 -18.11 17.56
CA VAL A 17 -6.88 -17.25 17.53
C VAL A 17 -6.35 -17.08 16.09
N ALA A 18 -6.41 -18.13 15.26
CA ALA A 18 -5.93 -18.08 13.89
C ALA A 18 -6.78 -17.18 12.96
N VAL A 19 -8.10 -17.10 13.17
CA VAL A 19 -8.99 -16.28 12.32
C VAL A 19 -8.89 -14.78 12.66
N ALA A 20 -8.53 -14.44 13.90
CA ALA A 20 -8.39 -13.05 14.35
C ALA A 20 -7.17 -12.30 13.75
N TRP A 21 -6.22 -13.01 13.15
CA TRP A 21 -4.99 -12.42 12.60
C TRP A 21 -5.01 -12.22 11.07
N MET A 22 -6.05 -12.70 10.37
CA MET A 22 -6.07 -12.70 8.90
C MET A 22 -6.83 -11.52 8.27
N GLY A 23 -7.32 -10.59 9.08
CA GLY A 23 -8.33 -9.62 8.68
C GLY A 23 -7.88 -8.16 8.65
N GLU A 24 -6.77 -7.82 7.97
CA GLU A 24 -6.43 -6.42 7.73
C GLU A 24 -6.30 -6.09 6.23
N ALA A 25 -7.23 -5.24 5.78
CA ALA A 25 -7.10 -4.24 4.72
C ALA A 25 -6.98 -4.67 3.24
N MET A 26 -8.12 -5.03 2.62
CA MET A 26 -8.29 -5.00 1.15
C MET A 26 -9.28 -3.91 0.67
N ALA A 27 -9.61 -2.92 1.52
CA ALA A 27 -10.63 -1.91 1.21
C ALA A 27 -10.12 -0.72 0.36
N GLY A 28 -8.81 -0.57 0.15
CA GLY A 28 -8.25 0.60 -0.52
C GLY A 28 -8.19 0.51 -2.05
N THR A 29 -8.18 -0.69 -2.63
CA THR A 29 -7.86 -0.85 -4.07
C THR A 29 -9.05 -0.55 -4.99
N SER A 30 -10.28 -0.81 -4.56
CA SER A 30 -11.49 -0.57 -5.35
C SER A 30 -11.68 0.92 -5.66
N GLU A 31 -11.47 1.78 -4.67
CA GLU A 31 -11.61 3.23 -4.79
C GLU A 31 -10.63 3.82 -5.82
N CYS A 32 -9.40 3.28 -5.89
CA CYS A 32 -8.44 3.72 -6.89
C CYS A 32 -8.92 3.46 -8.32
N TYR A 33 -9.65 2.37 -8.59
CA TYR A 33 -10.14 2.06 -9.94
C TYR A 33 -11.29 2.96 -10.41
N ALA A 34 -12.02 3.58 -9.48
CA ALA A 34 -13.05 4.59 -9.81
C ALA A 34 -12.44 5.91 -10.33
N ILE A 35 -11.14 6.14 -10.11
CA ILE A 35 -10.43 7.32 -10.58
C ILE A 35 -10.29 7.27 -12.11
N LYS A 36 -10.92 8.23 -12.80
CA LYS A 36 -10.88 8.35 -14.27
C LYS A 36 -9.49 8.71 -14.80
N ASP A 37 -8.76 9.56 -14.08
CA ASP A 37 -7.41 9.97 -14.48
C ASP A 37 -6.40 8.84 -14.26
N ALA A 38 -5.72 8.45 -15.33
CA ALA A 38 -4.83 7.29 -15.32
C ALA A 38 -3.60 7.49 -14.40
N ASN A 39 -3.08 8.72 -14.30
CA ASN A 39 -1.91 9.03 -13.47
C ASN A 39 -2.30 9.00 -11.99
N LYS A 40 -3.41 9.66 -11.61
CA LYS A 40 -3.95 9.65 -10.25
C LYS A 40 -4.33 8.24 -9.80
N ARG A 41 -4.94 7.44 -10.69
CA ARG A 41 -5.20 6.02 -10.43
C ARG A 41 -3.92 5.25 -10.18
N ALA A 42 -2.91 5.40 -11.03
CA ALA A 42 -1.63 4.71 -10.87
C ALA A 42 -0.93 5.09 -9.56
N TYR A 43 -0.94 6.38 -9.20
CA TYR A 43 -0.43 6.88 -7.93
C TYR A 43 -1.20 6.27 -6.74
N CYS A 44 -2.53 6.30 -6.77
CA CYS A 44 -3.38 5.70 -5.73
C CYS A 44 -3.07 4.20 -5.56
N LEU A 45 -2.99 3.45 -6.67
CA LEU A 45 -2.65 2.03 -6.65
C LEU A 45 -1.25 1.78 -6.10
N ALA A 46 -0.27 2.64 -6.41
CA ALA A 46 1.08 2.54 -5.86
C ALA A 46 1.06 2.68 -4.33
N GLN A 47 0.34 3.66 -3.79
CA GLN A 47 0.24 3.91 -2.35
C GLN A 47 -0.48 2.78 -1.61
N VAL A 48 -1.62 2.32 -2.15
CA VAL A 48 -2.42 1.27 -1.52
C VAL A 48 -1.71 -0.08 -1.57
N LYS A 49 -1.13 -0.44 -2.72
CA LYS A 49 -0.44 -1.73 -2.89
C LYS A 49 1.00 -1.71 -2.38
N ARG A 50 1.52 -0.54 -1.98
CA ARG A 50 2.94 -0.30 -1.68
C ARG A 50 3.88 -0.82 -2.77
N ASP A 51 3.43 -0.78 -4.03
CA ASP A 51 4.14 -1.34 -5.18
C ASP A 51 4.65 -0.21 -6.10
N PRO A 52 5.97 0.01 -6.17
CA PRO A 52 6.56 1.04 -7.02
C PRO A 52 6.36 0.78 -8.52
N GLY A 53 6.02 -0.45 -8.93
CA GLY A 53 5.67 -0.80 -10.31
C GLY A 53 4.55 0.08 -10.86
N ASN A 54 3.58 0.44 -10.01
CA ASN A 54 2.47 1.32 -10.41
C ASN A 54 2.92 2.75 -10.70
N CYS A 55 3.95 3.26 -10.02
CA CYS A 55 4.49 4.60 -10.29
C CYS A 55 5.04 4.73 -11.72
N TYR A 56 5.59 3.65 -12.30
CA TYR A 56 6.11 3.68 -13.68
C TYR A 56 5.01 3.83 -14.75
N ARG A 57 3.74 3.62 -14.38
CA ARG A 57 2.59 3.87 -15.26
C ARG A 57 2.24 5.36 -15.37
N ILE A 58 2.78 6.18 -14.47
CA ILE A 58 2.58 7.64 -14.49
C ILE A 58 3.42 8.23 -15.62
N LYS A 59 2.74 8.88 -16.56
CA LYS A 59 3.38 9.46 -17.74
C LYS A 59 4.23 10.68 -17.40
N ASP A 60 3.70 11.52 -16.53
CA ASP A 60 4.38 12.73 -16.07
C ASP A 60 5.62 12.38 -15.21
N GLY A 61 6.76 12.93 -15.58
CA GLY A 61 8.05 12.59 -14.98
C GLY A 61 8.17 13.03 -13.52
N ASP A 62 7.64 14.21 -13.21
CA ASP A 62 7.69 14.81 -11.89
C ASP A 62 6.80 14.03 -10.91
N ASN A 63 5.54 13.75 -11.30
CA ASN A 63 4.62 12.90 -10.53
C ASN A 63 5.16 11.47 -10.35
N ARG A 64 5.81 10.91 -11.37
CA ARG A 64 6.45 9.58 -11.27
C ARG A 64 7.59 9.60 -10.25
N ASN A 65 8.45 10.61 -10.29
CA ASN A 65 9.56 10.75 -9.36
C ASN A 65 9.06 10.97 -7.93
N GLN A 66 8.02 11.78 -7.75
CA GLN A 66 7.37 11.94 -6.45
C GLN A 66 6.81 10.62 -5.92
N CYS A 67 6.04 9.89 -6.72
CA CYS A 67 5.49 8.58 -6.35
C CYS A 67 6.61 7.60 -5.92
N LEU A 68 7.69 7.53 -6.70
CA LEU A 68 8.81 6.65 -6.40
C LEU A 68 9.56 7.07 -5.14
N ALA A 69 9.71 8.38 -4.91
CA ALA A 69 10.33 8.91 -3.69
C ALA A 69 9.52 8.51 -2.45
N GLU A 70 8.19 8.64 -2.50
CA GLU A 70 7.31 8.34 -1.37
C GLU A 70 7.21 6.83 -1.09
N ILE A 71 7.16 5.98 -2.12
CA ILE A 71 7.08 4.53 -1.96
C ILE A 71 8.43 3.92 -1.54
N LYS A 72 9.53 4.37 -2.13
CA LYS A 72 10.87 3.80 -1.88
C LYS A 72 11.65 4.51 -0.78
N GLY A 73 11.16 5.65 -0.27
CA GLY A 73 11.90 6.49 0.68
C GLY A 73 13.12 7.17 0.04
N SER A 74 13.14 7.32 -1.27
CA SER A 74 14.30 7.78 -2.03
C SER A 74 14.29 9.31 -2.18
N ARG A 75 14.83 10.02 -1.19
CA ARG A 75 14.91 11.50 -1.19
C ARG A 75 15.65 12.06 -2.42
N ASP A 76 16.63 11.32 -2.94
CA ASP A 76 17.36 11.61 -4.18
C ASP A 76 16.43 11.83 -5.39
N ARG A 77 15.33 11.07 -5.47
CA ARG A 77 14.32 11.18 -6.54
C ARG A 77 13.63 12.53 -6.55
N CYS A 78 13.46 13.16 -5.38
CA CYS A 78 12.83 14.48 -5.31
C CYS A 78 13.67 15.54 -6.05
N TYR A 79 14.99 15.39 -6.14
CA TYR A 79 15.84 16.34 -6.87
C TYR A 79 15.70 16.23 -8.40
N ALA A 80 15.16 15.12 -8.90
CA ALA A 80 14.85 14.94 -10.32
C ALA A 80 13.51 15.57 -10.74
N ILE A 81 12.73 16.11 -9.78
CA ILE A 81 11.48 16.84 -10.04
C ILE A 81 11.84 18.25 -10.53
N LYS A 82 11.32 18.62 -11.70
CA LYS A 82 11.60 19.93 -12.33
C LYS A 82 10.78 21.04 -11.69
N ASP A 83 9.50 20.79 -11.43
CA ASP A 83 8.64 21.74 -10.75
C ASP A 83 9.12 22.03 -9.34
N GLN A 84 9.30 23.32 -9.02
CA GLN A 84 9.95 23.73 -7.79
C GLN A 84 9.08 23.42 -6.55
N ASP A 85 7.77 23.62 -6.66
CA ASP A 85 6.85 23.42 -5.55
C ASP A 85 6.61 21.93 -5.28
N SER A 86 6.46 21.14 -6.34
CA SER A 86 6.38 19.67 -6.26
C SER A 86 7.64 19.07 -5.65
N ARG A 87 8.82 19.57 -6.01
CA ARG A 87 10.09 19.15 -5.40
C ARG A 87 10.16 19.45 -3.91
N LYS A 88 9.79 20.67 -3.49
CA LYS A 88 9.73 21.05 -2.07
C LYS A 88 8.75 20.17 -1.30
N ALA A 89 7.56 19.93 -1.86
CA ALA A 89 6.57 19.06 -1.27
C ALA A 89 7.07 17.61 -1.12
N CYS A 90 7.76 17.09 -2.14
CA CYS A 90 8.40 15.77 -2.09
C CYS A 90 9.43 15.70 -0.96
N LEU A 91 10.39 16.63 -0.92
CA LEU A 91 11.45 16.69 0.11
C LEU A 91 10.91 16.85 1.54
N ALA A 92 9.73 17.45 1.71
CA ALA A 92 9.07 17.57 3.01
C ALA A 92 8.41 16.25 3.46
N ARG A 93 7.92 15.45 2.51
CA ARG A 93 7.26 14.15 2.77
C ARG A 93 8.25 13.01 2.94
N THR A 94 9.32 13.01 2.15
CA THR A 94 10.40 12.02 2.25
C THR A 94 11.44 12.51 3.26
N ARG A 95 11.38 11.98 4.48
CA ARG A 95 12.37 12.28 5.54
C ARG A 95 13.73 11.69 5.18
#